data_AF-A0A6I9PPX7-F1
#
_entry.id   AF-A0A6I9PPX7-F1
#
_cell.length_a   1.000
_cell.length_b   1.000
_cell.length_c   1.000
_cell.angle_alpha   90.00
_cell.angle_beta   90.00
_cell.angle_gamma   90.00
#
_symmetry.space_group_name_H-M   'P 1'
#
loop_
_entity.id
_entity.type
_entity.pdbx_description
1 polymer ?
#
loop_
_entity_poly.entity_id
_entity_poly.type
_entity_poly.pdbx_seq_one_letter_code
_entity_poly.pdbx_strand_id
1 'polypeptide(L)'
;MMAATVLAEAEPSLAELLGGRDLVLPFSGIGHFRKEVVFVGLAPGQHRHTLDSLAELLQSRFEEQGLLQEGNRGFEPHLTMMKLSRAPKLRSQGMKRVDPALYSNYTNKFFGDQTVERVDLCSMLKKKQQDGYYHTETSLQLGECVHLGRVSSTEVQAEGRGPLLCVHNTLNATHCTAALNRWGVVMGEG
;
A
#
# COMPACT_ATOMS: atom_id res chain seq x y z
N MET A 1 -14.36 -15.04 0.07
CA MET A 1 -14.35 -13.92 1.04
C MET A 1 -14.80 -12.67 0.31
N MET A 2 -15.78 -11.91 0.83
CA MET A 2 -16.40 -10.78 0.11
C MET A 2 -15.36 -9.82 -0.49
N ALA A 3 -14.38 -9.38 0.29
CA ALA A 3 -13.32 -8.45 -0.13
C ALA A 3 -12.45 -8.93 -1.31
N ALA A 4 -12.15 -10.23 -1.36
CA ALA A 4 -11.37 -10.81 -2.46
C ALA A 4 -12.18 -10.78 -3.77
N THR A 5 -13.49 -11.03 -3.68
CA THR A 5 -14.42 -10.90 -4.81
C THR A 5 -14.48 -9.46 -5.30
N VAL A 6 -14.62 -8.48 -4.39
CA VAL A 6 -14.65 -7.05 -4.76
C VAL A 6 -13.39 -6.63 -5.52
N LEU A 7 -12.21 -7.07 -5.06
CA LEU A 7 -10.96 -6.75 -5.74
C LEU A 7 -10.89 -7.38 -7.14
N ALA A 8 -11.34 -8.62 -7.30
CA ALA A 8 -11.38 -9.29 -8.60
C ALA A 8 -12.39 -8.61 -9.55
N GLU A 9 -13.56 -8.23 -9.06
CA GLU A 9 -14.58 -7.54 -9.86
C GLU A 9 -14.16 -6.12 -10.28
N ALA A 10 -13.20 -5.51 -9.57
CA ALA A 10 -12.64 -4.21 -9.94
C ALA A 10 -11.63 -4.29 -11.10
N GLU A 11 -11.16 -5.48 -11.49
CA GLU A 11 -10.13 -5.67 -12.53
C GLU A 11 -10.47 -4.95 -13.85
N PRO A 12 -11.66 -5.10 -14.46
CA PRO A 12 -11.93 -4.50 -15.75
C PRO A 12 -11.92 -2.96 -15.68
N SER A 13 -12.45 -2.39 -14.59
CA SER A 13 -12.45 -0.94 -14.37
C SER A 13 -11.04 -0.41 -14.13
N LEU A 14 -10.17 -1.17 -13.47
CA LEU A 14 -8.77 -0.80 -13.28
C LEU A 14 -7.99 -0.86 -14.60
N ALA A 15 -8.20 -1.90 -15.41
CA ALA A 15 -7.58 -2.04 -16.72
C ALA A 15 -8.00 -0.89 -17.65
N GLU A 16 -9.29 -0.52 -17.65
CA GLU A 16 -9.81 0.62 -18.41
C GLU A 16 -9.18 1.93 -17.95
N LEU A 17 -9.06 2.15 -16.64
CA LEU A 17 -8.44 3.35 -16.05
C LEU A 17 -6.98 3.51 -16.46
N LEU A 18 -6.22 2.40 -16.49
CA LEU A 18 -4.83 2.41 -16.93
C LEU A 18 -4.72 2.57 -18.45
N GLY A 19 -5.70 2.08 -19.21
CA GLY A 19 -5.77 2.20 -20.66
C GLY A 19 -4.60 1.51 -21.36
N GLY A 20 -4.16 0.36 -20.84
CA GLY A 20 -3.01 -0.39 -21.36
C GLY A 20 -1.64 0.26 -21.12
N ARG A 21 -1.57 1.30 -20.29
CA ARG A 21 -0.30 1.97 -19.95
C ARG A 21 0.19 1.53 -18.58
N ASP A 22 1.50 1.43 -18.45
CA ASP A 22 2.15 1.23 -17.16
C ASP A 22 1.94 2.45 -16.25
N LEU A 23 1.64 2.18 -14.98
CA LEU A 23 1.66 3.20 -13.93
C LEU A 23 3.03 3.19 -13.25
N VAL A 24 3.85 4.20 -13.53
CA VAL A 24 5.19 4.36 -12.95
C VAL A 24 5.17 5.45 -11.87
N LEU A 25 5.68 5.11 -10.69
CA LEU A 25 5.68 5.95 -9.50
C LEU A 25 7.10 6.42 -9.14
N PRO A 26 7.48 7.67 -9.47
CA PRO A 26 8.75 8.27 -9.05
C PRO A 26 8.77 8.62 -7.56
N PHE A 27 9.64 7.97 -6.79
CA PHE A 27 9.80 8.23 -5.36
C PHE A 27 10.94 9.21 -5.11
N SER A 28 10.64 10.31 -4.40
CA SER A 28 11.59 11.37 -4.12
C SER A 28 11.32 12.04 -2.78
N GLY A 29 12.41 12.40 -2.12
CA GLY A 29 12.43 13.13 -0.86
C GLY A 29 11.93 12.33 0.33
N ILE A 30 12.25 12.82 1.52
CA ILE A 30 11.81 12.22 2.79
C ILE A 30 10.86 13.17 3.52
N GLY A 31 9.69 12.66 3.86
CA GLY A 31 8.66 13.32 4.64
C GLY A 31 8.38 12.62 5.97
N HIS A 32 7.51 13.24 6.77
CA HIS A 32 7.08 12.63 8.03
C HIS A 32 5.65 12.99 8.43
N PHE A 33 4.98 12.07 9.13
CA PHE A 33 3.77 12.38 9.90
C PHE A 33 4.14 12.56 11.36
N ARG A 34 3.99 13.80 11.86
CA ARG A 34 4.28 14.19 13.25
C ARG A 34 5.69 13.84 13.75
N LYS A 35 6.64 13.56 12.84
CA LYS A 35 7.97 12.99 13.13
C LYS A 35 7.92 11.61 13.80
N GLU A 36 6.79 10.90 13.72
CA GLU A 36 6.61 9.55 14.28
C GLU A 36 6.61 8.45 13.21
N VAL A 37 6.23 8.83 11.99
CA VAL A 37 6.32 8.03 10.78
C VAL A 37 7.21 8.78 9.81
N VAL A 38 8.26 8.13 9.30
CA VAL A 38 9.17 8.68 8.29
C VAL A 38 8.96 7.88 7.00
N PHE A 39 8.84 8.56 5.88
CA PHE A 39 8.48 7.97 4.60
C PHE A 39 9.21 8.64 3.43
N VAL A 40 9.37 7.92 2.32
CA VAL A 40 9.73 8.51 1.03
C VAL A 40 8.46 9.00 0.34
N GLY A 41 8.52 10.23 -0.18
CA GLY A 41 7.40 10.88 -0.86
C GLY A 41 7.24 10.40 -2.30
N LEU A 42 6.02 10.53 -2.83
CA LEU A 42 5.78 10.42 -4.26
C LEU A 42 6.03 11.78 -4.91
N ALA A 43 6.86 11.83 -5.96
CA ALA A 43 7.11 13.07 -6.69
C ALA A 43 5.81 13.56 -7.37
N PRO A 44 5.63 14.87 -7.59
CA PRO A 44 4.46 15.39 -8.30
C PRO A 44 4.48 14.97 -9.77
N GLY A 45 3.30 14.76 -10.37
CA GLY A 45 3.14 14.44 -11.78
C GLY A 45 1.85 13.70 -12.09
N GLN A 46 1.62 13.40 -13.37
CA GLN A 46 0.36 12.79 -13.84
C GLN A 46 0.09 11.42 -13.21
N HIS A 47 1.14 10.65 -12.89
CA HIS A 47 1.05 9.36 -12.20
C HIS A 47 0.33 9.46 -10.85
N ARG A 48 0.42 10.61 -10.15
CA ARG A 48 -0.32 10.84 -8.90
C ARG A 48 -1.81 10.83 -9.15
N HIS A 49 -2.29 11.53 -10.17
CA HIS A 49 -3.71 11.55 -10.52
C HIS A 49 -4.22 10.16 -10.87
N THR A 50 -3.47 9.38 -11.65
CA THR A 50 -3.83 7.99 -11.97
C THR A 50 -3.90 7.12 -10.71
N LEU A 51 -2.95 7.28 -9.78
CA LEU A 51 -2.94 6.55 -8.51
C LEU A 51 -4.11 6.94 -7.61
N ASP A 52 -4.46 8.24 -7.57
CA ASP A 52 -5.60 8.74 -6.81
C ASP A 52 -6.92 8.17 -7.38
N SER A 53 -7.12 8.19 -8.70
CA SER A 53 -8.30 7.59 -9.33
C SER A 53 -8.38 6.07 -9.11
N LEU A 54 -7.24 5.37 -9.11
CA LEU A 54 -7.19 3.96 -8.75
C LEU A 54 -7.61 3.73 -7.29
N ALA A 55 -7.14 4.57 -6.37
CA ALA A 55 -7.50 4.52 -4.95
C ALA A 55 -9.00 4.77 -4.74
N GLU A 56 -9.56 5.80 -5.39
CA GLU A 56 -10.97 6.18 -5.31
C GLU A 56 -11.87 5.09 -5.89
N LEU A 57 -11.51 4.52 -7.03
CA LEU A 57 -12.24 3.40 -7.63
C LEU A 57 -12.31 2.23 -6.64
N LEU A 58 -11.17 1.79 -6.10
CA LEU A 58 -11.13 0.67 -5.17
C LEU A 58 -11.84 0.99 -3.85
N GLN A 59 -11.70 2.21 -3.34
CA GLN A 59 -12.43 2.64 -2.15
C GLN A 59 -13.94 2.57 -2.37
N SER A 60 -14.45 3.14 -3.47
CA SER A 60 -15.87 3.12 -3.79
C SER A 60 -16.44 1.70 -3.88
N ARG A 61 -15.72 0.77 -4.54
CA ARG A 61 -16.13 -0.65 -4.63
C ARG A 61 -16.23 -1.32 -3.27
N PHE A 62 -15.32 -1.02 -2.35
CA PHE A 62 -15.37 -1.60 -1.02
C PHE A 62 -16.42 -0.90 -0.12
N GLU A 63 -16.66 0.39 -0.28
CA GLU A 63 -17.74 1.14 0.39
C GLU A 63 -19.12 0.65 -0.06
N GLU A 64 -19.34 0.47 -1.37
CA GLU A 64 -20.57 -0.11 -1.97
C GLU A 64 -20.94 -1.47 -1.36
N GLN A 65 -19.93 -2.23 -0.94
CA GLN A 65 -20.08 -3.57 -0.36
C GLN A 65 -20.11 -3.54 1.18
N GLY A 66 -20.15 -2.35 1.79
CA GLY A 66 -20.16 -2.16 3.23
C GLY A 66 -18.87 -2.61 3.93
N LEU A 67 -17.77 -2.75 3.19
CA LEU A 67 -16.48 -3.21 3.70
C LEU A 67 -15.63 -2.07 4.26
N LEU A 68 -15.95 -0.82 3.92
CA LEU A 68 -15.33 0.41 4.41
C LEU A 68 -16.40 1.37 4.93
N GLN A 69 -16.05 2.15 5.95
CA GLN A 69 -16.90 3.26 6.42
C GLN A 69 -16.64 4.52 5.60
N GLU A 70 -17.72 5.23 5.25
CA GLU A 70 -17.66 6.55 4.62
C GLU A 70 -16.86 7.54 5.50
N GLY A 71 -16.10 8.43 4.86
CA GLY A 71 -15.35 9.48 5.55
C GLY A 71 -13.88 9.15 5.83
N ASN A 72 -13.27 8.28 5.04
CA ASN A 72 -11.83 8.06 5.10
C ASN A 72 -11.06 9.38 4.91
N ARG A 73 -9.97 9.56 5.66
CA ARG A 73 -9.08 10.71 5.50
C ARG A 73 -8.49 10.70 4.10
N GLY A 74 -8.20 11.88 3.55
CA GLY A 74 -7.62 12.02 2.22
C GLY A 74 -6.45 11.07 1.97
N PHE A 75 -6.41 10.52 0.76
CA PHE A 75 -5.38 9.58 0.32
C PHE A 75 -4.06 10.33 0.07
N GLU A 76 -3.05 9.98 0.86
CA GLU A 76 -1.69 10.51 0.72
C GLU A 76 -0.72 9.35 0.50
N PRO A 77 -0.34 9.02 -0.75
CA PRO A 77 0.54 7.92 -1.08
C PRO A 77 1.96 8.19 -0.59
N HIS A 78 2.50 7.23 0.17
CA HIS A 78 3.85 7.34 0.74
C HIS A 78 4.49 5.96 0.96
N LEU A 79 5.80 5.89 0.83
CA LEU A 79 6.58 4.68 1.13
C LEU A 79 7.14 4.78 2.55
N THR A 80 6.43 4.20 3.53
CA THR A 80 6.91 4.22 4.92
C THR A 80 8.25 3.49 5.06
N MET A 81 9.24 4.17 5.63
CA MET A 81 10.52 3.57 6.02
C MET A 81 10.54 3.21 7.51
N MET A 82 9.98 4.08 8.37
CA MET A 82 10.05 3.93 9.81
C MET A 82 8.74 4.33 10.51
N LYS A 83 8.36 3.58 11.54
CA LYS A 83 7.27 3.94 12.48
C LYS A 83 7.69 3.71 13.93
N LEU A 84 7.64 4.75 14.75
CA LEU A 84 7.93 4.62 16.18
C LEU A 84 6.90 3.76 16.92
N SER A 85 5.64 3.70 16.45
CA SER A 85 4.63 2.80 17.03
C SER A 85 4.97 1.32 16.88
N ARG A 86 5.88 0.96 15.97
CA ARG A 86 6.40 -0.41 15.80
C ARG A 86 7.72 -0.64 16.57
N ALA A 87 8.20 0.36 17.31
CA ALA A 87 9.40 0.30 18.13
C ALA A 87 9.10 0.65 19.60
N PRO A 88 8.32 -0.18 20.33
CA PRO A 88 7.85 0.13 21.68
C PRO A 88 8.99 0.34 22.68
N LYS A 89 10.14 -0.35 22.50
CA LYS A 89 11.34 -0.15 23.32
C LYS A 89 11.90 1.27 23.22
N LEU A 90 12.01 1.81 22.01
CA LEU A 90 12.46 3.19 21.79
C LEU A 90 11.48 4.20 22.39
N ARG A 91 10.17 3.93 22.25
CA ARG A 91 9.10 4.72 22.88
C ARG A 91 9.22 4.73 24.41
N SER A 92 9.44 3.58 25.04
CA SER A 92 9.62 3.49 26.50
C SER A 92 10.90 4.16 26.99
N GLN A 93 11.91 4.29 26.12
CA GLN A 93 13.14 5.04 26.38
C GLN A 93 13.00 6.56 26.16
N GLY A 94 11.78 7.05 25.92
CA GLY A 94 11.48 8.47 25.77
C GLY A 94 11.55 8.99 24.32
N MET A 95 11.86 8.14 23.34
CA MET A 95 11.88 8.56 21.93
C MET A 95 10.46 8.74 21.40
N LYS A 96 10.00 10.01 21.39
CA LYS A 96 8.67 10.39 20.88
C LYS A 96 8.68 10.76 19.40
N ARG A 97 9.82 11.23 18.88
CA ARG A 97 9.99 11.75 17.51
C ARG A 97 11.33 11.33 16.93
N VAL A 98 11.39 11.15 15.62
CA VAL A 98 12.62 10.94 14.86
C VAL A 98 13.21 12.32 14.53
N ASP A 99 14.47 12.53 14.88
CA ASP A 99 15.19 13.77 14.59
C ASP A 99 15.36 13.95 13.07
N PRO A 100 14.85 15.05 12.47
CA PRO A 100 15.05 15.36 11.07
C PRO A 100 16.50 15.45 10.61
N ALA A 101 17.44 15.75 11.52
CA ALA A 101 18.85 15.76 11.19
C ALA A 101 19.34 14.42 10.61
N LEU A 102 18.77 13.29 11.06
CA LEU A 102 19.12 11.94 10.63
C LEU A 102 18.84 11.66 9.15
N TYR A 103 17.91 12.39 8.54
CA TYR A 103 17.51 12.21 7.15
C TYR A 103 17.60 13.48 6.31
N SER A 104 18.24 14.53 6.83
CA SER A 104 18.42 15.82 6.16
C SER A 104 19.11 15.71 4.78
N ASN A 105 20.11 14.83 4.66
CA ASN A 105 20.82 14.58 3.39
C ASN A 105 19.93 13.92 2.31
N TYR A 106 18.74 13.47 2.68
CA TYR A 106 17.84 12.70 1.83
C TYR A 106 16.54 13.45 1.52
N THR A 107 16.35 14.66 2.07
CA THR A 107 15.09 15.41 1.97
C THR A 107 14.65 15.67 0.53
N ASN A 108 15.60 15.81 -0.41
CA ASN A 108 15.33 16.00 -1.84
C ASN A 108 15.92 14.89 -2.73
N LYS A 109 16.33 13.76 -2.13
CA LYS A 109 16.96 12.68 -2.90
C LYS A 109 15.91 11.96 -3.74
N PHE A 110 16.21 11.75 -5.02
CA PHE A 110 15.46 10.82 -5.86
C PHE A 110 15.86 9.37 -5.53
N PHE A 111 14.87 8.53 -5.23
CA PHE A 111 15.08 7.15 -4.81
C PHE A 111 14.87 6.14 -5.95
N GLY A 112 14.18 6.54 -7.02
CA GLY A 112 13.94 5.71 -8.19
C GLY A 112 12.47 5.69 -8.61
N ASP A 113 12.22 5.02 -9.72
CA ASP A 113 10.90 4.78 -10.27
C ASP A 113 10.42 3.37 -9.90
N GLN A 114 9.12 3.23 -9.64
CA GLN A 114 8.48 1.94 -9.41
C GLN A 114 7.29 1.76 -10.35
N THR A 115 7.37 0.80 -11.26
CA THR A 115 6.21 0.34 -12.02
C THR A 115 5.26 -0.45 -11.11
N VAL A 116 3.97 -0.13 -11.15
CA VAL A 116 2.94 -0.84 -10.41
C VAL A 116 2.54 -2.10 -11.18
N GLU A 117 2.86 -3.26 -10.63
CA GLU A 117 2.64 -4.56 -11.28
C GLU A 117 1.39 -5.29 -10.76
N ARG A 118 0.99 -5.03 -9.50
CA ARG A 118 -0.16 -5.70 -8.88
C ARG A 118 -0.68 -4.98 -7.65
N VAL A 119 -1.91 -5.33 -7.29
CA VAL A 119 -2.58 -4.93 -6.07
C VAL A 119 -2.91 -6.17 -5.24
N ASP A 120 -2.35 -6.26 -4.05
CA ASP A 120 -2.59 -7.31 -3.07
C ASP A 120 -3.69 -6.92 -2.09
N LEU A 121 -4.49 -7.89 -1.66
CA LEU A 121 -5.35 -7.79 -0.50
C LEU A 121 -4.59 -8.39 0.70
N CYS A 122 -4.17 -7.56 1.64
CA CYS A 122 -3.34 -7.95 2.78
C CYS A 122 -4.11 -7.99 4.12
N SER A 123 -3.64 -8.83 5.03
CA SER A 123 -4.00 -8.76 6.45
C SER A 123 -2.90 -8.06 7.28
N MET A 124 -3.30 -7.16 8.19
CA MET A 124 -2.35 -6.53 9.14
C MET A 124 -2.03 -7.40 10.36
N LEU A 125 -2.93 -8.31 10.70
CA LEU A 125 -2.91 -9.04 11.98
C LEU A 125 -2.37 -10.46 11.81
N LYS A 126 -2.56 -11.06 10.63
CA LYS A 126 -1.99 -12.37 10.33
C LYS A 126 -0.46 -12.30 10.28
N LYS A 127 0.16 -13.45 10.53
CA LYS A 127 1.61 -13.60 10.48
C LYS A 127 2.12 -13.25 9.08
N LYS A 128 3.18 -12.45 9.04
CA LYS A 128 3.92 -12.13 7.81
C LYS A 128 4.40 -13.40 7.09
N GLN A 129 4.59 -13.26 5.78
CA GLN A 129 5.23 -14.27 4.95
C GLN A 129 6.70 -14.45 5.32
N GLN A 130 7.34 -15.49 4.78
CA GLN A 130 8.71 -15.87 5.14
C GLN A 130 9.74 -14.80 4.73
N ASP A 131 9.46 -14.05 3.66
CA ASP A 131 10.22 -12.91 3.17
C ASP A 131 10.00 -11.61 3.99
N GLY A 132 9.10 -11.64 4.97
CA GLY A 132 8.74 -10.48 5.78
C GLY A 132 7.65 -9.59 5.17
N TYR A 133 7.10 -9.95 4.02
CA TYR A 133 5.94 -9.30 3.40
C TYR A 133 4.66 -9.60 4.20
N TYR A 134 3.61 -8.81 3.94
CA TYR A 134 2.30 -9.01 4.57
C TYR A 134 1.69 -10.33 4.16
N HIS A 135 0.83 -10.90 5.02
CA HIS A 135 -0.01 -12.00 4.60
C HIS A 135 -0.96 -11.50 3.51
N THR A 136 -0.95 -12.16 2.35
CA THR A 136 -1.77 -11.81 1.19
C THR A 136 -2.94 -12.79 1.08
N GLU A 137 -4.16 -12.29 1.14
CA GLU A 137 -5.40 -13.06 0.92
C GLU A 137 -5.64 -13.33 -0.57
N THR A 138 -5.39 -12.33 -1.42
CA THR A 138 -5.47 -12.44 -2.89
C THR A 138 -4.65 -11.33 -3.55
N SER A 139 -4.40 -11.44 -4.86
CA SER A 139 -3.68 -10.45 -5.66
C SER A 139 -4.36 -10.24 -7.01
N LEU A 140 -4.35 -9.00 -7.48
CA LEU A 140 -4.82 -8.56 -8.77
C LEU A 140 -3.64 -8.02 -9.59
N GLN A 141 -3.36 -8.60 -10.76
CA GLN A 141 -2.25 -8.14 -11.60
C GLN A 141 -2.65 -6.87 -12.39
N LEU A 142 -1.72 -5.93 -12.50
CA LEU A 142 -1.82 -4.69 -13.27
C LEU A 142 -0.68 -4.68 -14.28
N GLY A 143 -0.95 -5.11 -15.51
CA GLY A 143 0.06 -5.26 -16.56
C GLY A 143 -0.46 -6.17 -17.66
N GLU A 144 0.15 -6.13 -18.85
CA GLU A 144 -0.38 -6.82 -20.03
C GLU A 144 -0.69 -8.30 -19.76
N CYS A 145 -1.96 -8.66 -19.98
CA CYS A 145 -2.40 -10.04 -20.12
C CYS A 145 -1.80 -10.62 -21.41
N VAL A 146 -0.57 -11.14 -21.33
CA VAL A 146 -0.13 -12.14 -22.29
C VAL A 146 -0.89 -13.42 -21.94
N HIS A 147 -1.96 -13.70 -22.68
CA HIS A 147 -2.77 -14.90 -22.58
C HIS A 147 -1.91 -16.16 -22.34
N LEU A 148 -1.97 -16.73 -21.13
CA LEU A 148 -1.76 -18.16 -20.90
C LEU A 148 -2.28 -18.53 -19.51
N GLY A 149 -3.44 -19.18 -19.50
CA GLY A 149 -4.22 -19.38 -18.29
C GLY A 149 -3.58 -20.29 -17.24
N ARG A 150 -4.06 -20.13 -16.00
CA ARG A 150 -4.37 -21.26 -15.12
C ARG A 150 -5.24 -20.81 -13.95
N VAL A 151 -6.42 -21.44 -13.88
CA VAL A 151 -7.23 -21.51 -12.66
C VAL A 151 -6.44 -22.28 -11.60
N SER A 152 -6.51 -21.84 -10.35
CA SER A 152 -6.33 -22.72 -9.21
C SER A 152 -7.11 -22.17 -8.02
N SER A 153 -8.29 -22.76 -7.81
CA SER A 153 -9.08 -22.62 -6.59
C SER A 153 -8.36 -23.24 -5.41
N THR A 154 -8.34 -22.56 -4.27
CA THR A 154 -8.24 -23.20 -2.95
C THR A 154 -9.17 -22.50 -1.96
N GLU A 155 -10.09 -23.27 -1.39
CA GLU A 155 -10.94 -22.91 -0.26
C GLU A 155 -10.11 -22.87 1.03
N VAL A 156 -10.24 -21.79 1.82
CA VAL A 156 -9.94 -21.79 3.27
C VAL A 156 -10.89 -20.84 3.99
N GLN A 157 -11.56 -21.36 5.03
CA GLN A 157 -12.36 -20.62 6.01
C GLN A 157 -11.47 -19.83 6.98
N ALA A 158 -11.82 -18.58 7.30
CA ALA A 158 -11.71 -18.01 8.66
C ALA A 158 -12.24 -16.56 8.73
N GLU A 159 -12.76 -16.21 9.90
CA GLU A 159 -13.50 -15.01 10.27
C GLU A 159 -12.69 -13.69 10.34
N GLY A 160 -13.42 -12.59 10.12
CA GLY A 160 -13.35 -11.39 10.98
C GLY A 160 -12.33 -10.30 10.65
N ARG A 161 -12.88 -9.16 10.16
CA ARG A 161 -12.35 -7.77 10.11
C ARG A 161 -11.46 -7.38 8.92
N GLY A 162 -12.03 -6.47 8.09
CA GLY A 162 -11.38 -5.37 7.36
C GLY A 162 -10.16 -5.70 6.48
N PRO A 163 -10.31 -5.84 5.16
CA PRO A 163 -9.17 -6.02 4.24
C PRO A 163 -8.31 -4.76 4.13
N LEU A 164 -6.99 -4.90 3.98
CA LEU A 164 -6.14 -3.83 3.43
C LEU A 164 -5.84 -4.14 1.98
N LEU A 165 -5.78 -3.10 1.18
CA LEU A 165 -5.24 -3.18 -0.16
C LEU A 165 -3.77 -2.73 -0.10
N CYS A 166 -2.81 -3.55 -0.53
CA CYS A 166 -1.41 -3.19 -0.69
C CYS A 166 -1.07 -3.19 -2.18
N VAL A 167 -0.62 -2.09 -2.76
CA VAL A 167 0.03 -2.17 -4.07
C VAL A 167 1.41 -2.81 -3.88
N HIS A 168 1.68 -3.96 -4.51
CA HIS A 168 2.97 -4.63 -4.37
C HIS A 168 3.99 -4.01 -5.30
N ASN A 169 5.17 -3.82 -4.73
CA ASN A 169 6.28 -3.08 -5.29
C ASN A 169 7.51 -3.98 -5.26
N THR A 170 8.07 -4.31 -6.42
CA THR A 170 9.42 -4.88 -6.47
C THR A 170 10.44 -3.74 -6.48
N LEU A 171 10.60 -3.03 -5.35
CA LEU A 171 11.81 -2.24 -5.14
C LEU A 171 12.89 -3.19 -4.66
N ASN A 172 13.88 -3.46 -5.53
CA ASN A 172 15.08 -4.18 -5.17
C ASN A 172 15.96 -3.30 -4.25
N ALA A 173 15.49 -3.05 -3.03
CA ALA A 173 16.17 -2.29 -2.00
C ALA A 173 16.73 -3.27 -0.98
N THR A 174 17.86 -3.88 -1.32
CA THR A 174 18.56 -4.92 -0.54
C THR A 174 18.99 -4.45 0.87
N HIS A 175 18.72 -3.21 1.29
CA HIS A 175 19.14 -2.66 2.58
C HIS A 175 18.13 -1.71 3.25
N CYS A 176 16.84 -1.85 2.99
CA CYS A 176 15.82 -1.16 3.79
C CYS A 176 14.71 -2.13 4.17
N THR A 177 14.75 -2.60 5.42
CA THR A 177 13.64 -3.34 6.05
C THR A 177 12.46 -2.39 6.26
N ALA A 178 11.85 -1.94 5.17
CA ALA A 178 10.74 -1.01 5.16
C ALA A 178 9.47 -1.82 5.37
N ALA A 179 8.95 -1.78 6.59
CA ALA A 179 7.56 -2.07 6.82
C ALA A 179 6.75 -1.03 6.02
N LEU A 180 6.28 -1.44 4.85
CA LEU A 180 5.29 -0.77 4.00
C LEU A 180 4.00 -0.62 4.79
N ASN A 181 3.69 0.59 5.23
CA ASN A 181 2.74 0.74 6.31
C ASN A 181 1.85 1.93 5.94
N ARG A 182 0.73 1.61 5.28
CA ARG A 182 -0.35 2.45 4.74
C ARG A 182 -0.29 2.70 3.21
N TRP A 183 -0.66 1.69 2.43
CA TRP A 183 -2.09 1.66 2.05
C TRP A 183 -2.81 0.92 3.16
N GLY A 184 -3.87 1.51 3.67
CA GLY A 184 -4.55 1.03 4.85
C GLY A 184 -5.58 2.07 5.20
N VAL A 185 -6.80 1.84 4.74
CA VAL A 185 -7.97 2.48 5.32
C VAL A 185 -7.92 2.17 6.80
N VAL A 186 -7.60 3.18 7.61
CA VAL A 186 -7.71 3.06 9.05
C VAL A 186 -9.16 3.34 9.38
N MET A 187 -9.93 2.26 9.50
CA MET A 187 -11.15 2.23 10.30
C MET A 187 -10.74 2.69 11.70
N GLY A 188 -11.17 3.90 12.08
CA GLY A 188 -10.97 4.41 13.43
C GLY A 188 -11.85 3.64 14.40
N GLU A 189 -11.27 3.20 15.52
CA GLU A 189 -12.01 3.18 16.78
C GLU A 189 -11.57 4.42 17.57
N GLY A 190 -12.50 4.97 18.36
CA GLY A 190 -12.30 6.15 19.21
C GLY A 190 -11.31 5.93 20.35
#